data_AF-A0A453C845-F1
#
_entry.id   AF-A0A453C845-F1
#
_cell.length_a   1.000
_cell.length_b   1.000
_cell.length_c   1.000
_cell.angle_alpha   90.00
_cell.angle_beta   90.00
_cell.angle_gamma   90.00
#
_symmetry.space_group_name_H-M   'P 1'
#
loop_
_entity.id
_entity.type
_entity.pdbx_description
1 polymer ?
#
loop_
_entity_poly.entity_id
_entity_poly.type
_entity_poly.pdbx_seq_one_letter_code
_entity_poly.pdbx_strand_id
1 'polypeptide(L)'
;PKTPIAEAPPASRPHVTRNAMPWERCVAGVQLALKDPKVVFLREQIEKAGCTVWPTFFRAAICTSSGNYASGVGVQVCCNHMRRQDEITQVIIHELVHVYDDCVVKNIDWKNCAHQACSEV
;
A
#
# COMPACT_ATOMS: atom_id res chain seq x y z
N PRO A 1 15.70 30.97 -29.09
CA PRO A 1 14.35 30.78 -28.50
C PRO A 1 14.34 29.51 -27.63
N LYS A 2 14.30 29.67 -26.30
CA LYS A 2 14.24 28.56 -25.34
C LYS A 2 12.77 28.16 -25.16
N THR A 3 12.45 26.91 -25.42
CA THR A 3 11.13 26.30 -25.19
C THR A 3 10.78 26.40 -23.70
N PRO A 4 9.56 26.82 -23.30
CA PRO A 4 9.18 26.79 -21.91
C PRO A 4 8.94 25.33 -21.51
N ILE A 5 9.67 24.88 -20.50
CA ILE A 5 9.38 23.63 -19.79
C ILE A 5 8.02 23.84 -19.14
N ALA A 6 7.01 23.08 -19.56
CA ALA A 6 5.71 23.08 -18.92
C ALA A 6 5.88 22.58 -17.47
N GLU A 7 5.65 23.47 -16.52
CA GLU A 7 5.64 23.17 -15.10
C GLU A 7 4.49 22.18 -14.83
N ALA A 8 4.82 21.02 -14.27
CA ALA A 8 3.81 20.03 -13.89
C ALA A 8 2.83 20.67 -12.87
N PRO A 9 1.51 20.43 -13.00
CA PRO A 9 0.55 21.01 -12.08
C PRO A 9 0.86 20.58 -10.64
N PRO A 10 0.66 21.46 -9.65
CA PRO A 10 0.95 21.15 -8.25
C PRO A 10 0.13 19.93 -7.83
N ALA A 11 0.77 18.98 -7.13
CA ALA A 11 0.16 17.77 -6.62
C ALA A 11 -1.18 18.12 -5.95
N SER A 12 -2.28 17.73 -6.58
CA SER A 12 -3.63 18.00 -6.09
C SER A 12 -3.75 17.50 -4.65
N ARG A 13 -4.29 18.33 -3.74
CA ARG A 13 -4.55 17.93 -2.35
C ARG A 13 -5.26 16.57 -2.35
N PRO A 14 -4.85 15.62 -1.50
CA PRO A 14 -5.42 14.28 -1.51
C PRO A 14 -6.93 14.36 -1.29
N HIS A 15 -7.68 13.85 -2.27
CA HIS A 15 -9.13 13.86 -2.28
C HIS A 15 -9.66 12.90 -1.20
N VAL A 16 -10.59 13.37 -0.36
CA VAL A 16 -11.29 12.52 0.61
C VAL A 16 -12.51 11.91 -0.07
N THR A 17 -12.63 10.59 -0.10
CA THR A 17 -13.81 9.95 -0.69
C THR A 17 -15.06 10.31 0.12
N ARG A 18 -16.18 10.53 -0.59
CA ARG A 18 -17.47 10.74 0.09
C ARG A 18 -17.75 9.52 0.98
N ASN A 19 -18.09 9.77 2.24
CA ASN A 19 -18.34 8.78 3.28
C ASN A 19 -17.11 7.96 3.71
N ALA A 20 -15.90 8.49 3.56
CA ALA A 20 -14.72 7.91 4.22
C ALA A 20 -14.98 7.78 5.73
N MET A 21 -14.48 6.70 6.32
CA MET A 21 -14.59 6.48 7.76
C MET A 21 -13.71 7.48 8.53
N PRO A 22 -14.01 7.76 9.81
CA PRO A 22 -13.16 8.60 10.65
C PRO A 22 -11.73 8.06 10.72
N TRP A 23 -10.75 8.96 10.81
CA TRP A 23 -9.32 8.64 10.81
C TRP A 23 -8.96 7.61 11.89
N GLU A 24 -9.43 7.82 13.12
CA GLU A 24 -9.14 6.97 14.28
C GLU A 24 -9.71 5.56 14.07
N ARG A 25 -10.89 5.46 13.44
CA ARG A 25 -11.51 4.19 13.09
C ARG A 25 -10.69 3.45 12.02
N CYS A 26 -10.15 4.16 11.05
CA CYS A 26 -9.27 3.56 10.05
C CYS A 26 -7.95 3.08 10.66
N VAL A 27 -7.31 3.88 11.52
CA VAL A 27 -6.07 3.49 12.23
C VAL A 27 -6.29 2.21 13.05
N ALA A 28 -7.39 2.15 13.81
CA ALA A 28 -7.78 0.95 14.53
C ALA A 28 -8.07 -0.23 13.58
N GLY A 29 -8.69 0.06 12.43
CA GLY A 29 -8.98 -0.93 11.40
C GLY A 29 -7.74 -1.53 10.75
N VAL A 30 -6.68 -0.76 10.55
CA VAL A 30 -5.37 -1.27 10.10
C VAL A 30 -4.84 -2.29 11.11
N GLN A 31 -4.85 -1.97 12.41
CA GLN A 31 -4.40 -2.89 13.46
C GLN A 31 -5.28 -4.15 13.56
N LEU A 32 -6.59 -4.00 13.35
CA LEU A 32 -7.52 -5.12 13.35
C LEU A 32 -7.27 -6.07 12.17
N ALA A 33 -7.03 -5.52 10.98
CA ALA A 33 -6.76 -6.29 9.77
C ALA A 33 -5.49 -7.16 9.87
N LEU A 34 -4.51 -6.78 10.71
CA LEU A 34 -3.31 -7.59 10.95
C LEU A 34 -3.60 -8.95 11.64
N LYS A 35 -4.81 -9.12 12.18
CA LYS A 35 -5.28 -10.37 12.78
C LYS A 35 -6.08 -11.23 11.80
N ASP A 36 -6.35 -10.74 10.59
CA ASP A 36 -7.05 -11.50 9.56
C ASP A 36 -6.22 -12.73 9.14
N PRO A 37 -6.81 -13.93 9.03
CA PRO A 37 -6.06 -15.14 8.70
C PRO A 37 -5.25 -15.07 7.40
N LYS A 38 -5.74 -14.36 6.38
CA LYS A 38 -5.01 -14.20 5.11
C LYS A 38 -3.81 -13.30 5.28
N VAL A 39 -3.95 -12.22 6.05
CA VAL A 39 -2.86 -11.29 6.36
C VAL A 39 -1.77 -11.99 7.18
N VAL A 40 -2.17 -12.79 8.18
CA VAL A 40 -1.23 -13.61 8.97
C VAL A 40 -0.48 -14.59 8.06
N PHE A 41 -1.22 -15.34 7.24
CA PHE A 41 -0.63 -16.30 6.32
C PHE A 41 0.41 -15.66 5.38
N LEU A 42 0.08 -14.54 4.72
CA LEU A 42 1.00 -13.86 3.81
C LEU A 42 2.27 -13.39 4.50
N ARG A 43 2.14 -12.82 5.71
CA ARG A 43 3.30 -12.40 6.51
C ARG A 43 4.23 -13.58 6.83
N GLU A 44 3.67 -14.73 7.21
CA GLU A 44 4.45 -15.94 7.43
C GLU A 44 5.15 -16.43 6.16
N GLN A 45 4.52 -16.32 4.98
CA GLN A 45 5.15 -16.71 3.71
C GLN A 45 6.31 -15.77 3.34
N ILE A 46 6.15 -14.46 3.56
CA ILE A 46 7.22 -13.47 3.37
C ILE A 46 8.41 -13.78 4.29
N GLU A 47 8.15 -14.09 5.56
CA GLU A 47 9.20 -14.49 6.52
C GLU A 47 9.87 -15.81 6.13
N LYS A 48 9.11 -16.81 5.67
CA LYS A 48 9.66 -18.07 5.14
C LYS A 48 10.50 -17.89 3.88
N ALA A 49 10.18 -16.90 3.06
CA ALA A 49 10.97 -16.51 1.89
C ALA A 49 12.28 -15.76 2.27
N GLY A 50 12.46 -15.42 3.54
CA GLY A 50 13.67 -14.78 4.07
C GLY A 50 13.58 -13.26 4.22
N CYS A 51 12.38 -12.68 4.09
CA CYS A 51 12.17 -11.23 4.23
C CYS A 51 11.44 -10.89 5.54
N THR A 52 11.83 -9.78 6.15
CA THR A 52 11.28 -9.37 7.45
C THR A 52 10.10 -8.40 7.29
N VAL A 53 9.01 -8.65 8.01
CA VAL A 53 7.89 -7.70 8.15
C VAL A 53 7.96 -7.02 9.52
N TRP A 54 8.42 -5.77 9.56
CA TRP A 54 8.68 -5.03 10.80
C TRP A 54 7.39 -4.55 11.51
N PRO A 55 7.43 -4.22 12.82
CA PRO A 55 6.25 -3.70 13.53
C PRO A 55 5.69 -2.38 12.95
N THR A 56 6.54 -1.53 12.39
CA THR A 56 6.16 -0.24 11.77
C THR A 56 5.85 -0.34 10.28
N PHE A 57 5.72 -1.57 9.77
CA PHE A 57 5.59 -1.86 8.34
C PHE A 57 4.23 -1.44 7.77
N PHE A 58 3.17 -1.43 8.59
CA PHE A 58 1.82 -1.02 8.15
C PHE A 58 1.49 0.35 8.73
N ARG A 59 1.12 1.31 7.88
CA ARG A 59 0.82 2.67 8.31
C ARG A 59 -0.46 3.20 7.68
N ALA A 60 -1.25 3.91 8.48
CA ALA A 60 -2.33 4.74 8.01
C ALA A 60 -1.78 6.07 7.44
N ALA A 61 -2.38 6.58 6.37
CA ALA A 61 -1.98 7.84 5.76
C ALA A 61 -3.14 8.54 5.04
N ILE A 62 -2.87 9.76 4.59
CA ILE A 62 -3.72 10.50 3.66
C ILE A 62 -2.96 10.57 2.32
N CYS A 63 -3.54 10.00 1.26
CA CYS A 63 -2.89 9.85 -0.05
C CYS A 63 -3.88 9.84 -1.22
N THR A 64 -3.38 9.67 -2.44
CA THR A 64 -4.18 9.78 -3.68
C THR A 64 -4.87 8.49 -4.10
N SER A 65 -4.34 7.32 -3.73
CA SER A 65 -4.89 5.98 -4.01
C SER A 65 -5.48 5.33 -2.75
N SER A 66 -5.96 4.08 -2.84
CA SER A 66 -6.44 3.30 -1.69
C SER A 66 -5.32 2.84 -0.75
N GLY A 67 -4.14 2.55 -1.30
CA GLY A 67 -2.95 2.10 -0.59
C GLY A 67 -1.74 2.10 -1.50
N ASN A 68 -0.58 1.77 -0.93
CA ASN A 68 0.67 1.58 -1.67
C ASN A 68 1.71 0.82 -0.83
N TYR A 69 2.43 -0.10 -1.47
CA TYR A 69 3.68 -0.65 -0.98
C TYR A 69 4.89 0.08 -1.57
N ALA A 70 5.94 0.27 -0.77
CA ALA A 70 7.24 0.68 -1.25
C ALA A 70 8.35 -0.10 -0.53
N SER A 71 9.29 -0.64 -1.30
CA SER A 71 10.42 -1.41 -0.77
C SER A 71 11.24 -0.58 0.24
N GLY A 72 11.61 -1.20 1.37
CA GLY A 72 12.26 -0.55 2.51
C GLY A 72 11.39 0.41 3.33
N VAL A 73 10.17 0.74 2.88
CA VAL A 73 9.26 1.68 3.53
C VAL A 73 8.06 0.96 4.17
N GLY A 74 7.50 -0.02 3.48
CA GLY A 74 6.36 -0.82 3.94
C GLY A 74 5.03 -0.47 3.27
N VAL A 75 3.94 -0.97 3.85
CA VAL A 75 2.56 -0.84 3.37
C VAL A 75 1.88 0.40 3.94
N GLN A 76 1.29 1.20 3.07
CA GLN A 76 0.49 2.37 3.41
C GLN A 76 -0.98 2.13 3.05
N VAL A 77 -1.87 2.39 4.00
CA VAL A 77 -3.33 2.40 3.81
C VAL A 77 -3.82 3.84 3.82
N CYS A 78 -4.47 4.28 2.75
CA CYS A 78 -4.94 5.65 2.61
C CYS A 78 -6.33 5.82 3.22
N CYS A 79 -6.38 6.19 4.50
CA CYS A 79 -7.61 6.25 5.28
C CYS A 79 -8.64 7.25 4.74
N ASN A 80 -8.22 8.26 3.99
CA ASN A 80 -9.12 9.17 3.29
C ASN A 80 -9.91 8.52 2.14
N HIS A 81 -9.60 7.27 1.79
CA HIS A 81 -10.35 6.49 0.80
C HIS A 81 -11.14 5.34 1.39
N MET A 82 -10.86 4.94 2.64
CA MET A 82 -11.46 3.77 3.28
C MET A 82 -12.85 4.08 3.82
N ARG A 83 -13.84 3.24 3.52
CA ARG A 83 -15.22 3.37 4.03
C ARG A 83 -15.58 2.25 4.99
N ARG A 84 -15.00 1.06 4.79
CA ARG A 84 -15.34 -0.15 5.56
C ARG A 84 -14.10 -0.96 5.96
N GLN A 85 -14.25 -1.82 6.96
CA GLN A 85 -13.15 -2.63 7.49
C GLN A 85 -12.64 -3.66 6.47
N ASP A 86 -13.52 -4.23 5.66
CA ASP A 86 -13.17 -5.18 4.60
C ASP A 86 -12.28 -4.52 3.54
N GLU A 87 -12.51 -3.24 3.21
CA GLU A 87 -11.67 -2.48 2.28
C GLU A 87 -10.24 -2.33 2.81
N ILE A 88 -10.07 -2.02 4.10
CA ILE A 88 -8.75 -1.94 4.74
C ILE A 88 -8.04 -3.30 4.66
N THR A 89 -8.75 -4.38 5.00
CA THR A 89 -8.18 -5.72 4.97
C THR A 89 -7.78 -6.13 3.55
N GLN A 90 -8.60 -5.83 2.53
CA GLN A 90 -8.27 -6.13 1.13
C GLN A 90 -7.05 -5.34 0.66
N VAL A 91 -6.95 -4.05 0.98
CA VAL A 91 -5.75 -3.25 0.65
C VAL A 91 -4.50 -3.87 1.28
N ILE A 92 -4.55 -4.24 2.56
CA ILE A 92 -3.38 -4.85 3.21
C ILE A 92 -3.00 -6.19 2.58
N ILE A 93 -3.97 -7.03 2.20
CA ILE A 93 -3.72 -8.29 1.51
C ILE A 93 -3.06 -8.01 0.16
N HIS A 94 -3.60 -7.08 -0.62
CA HIS A 94 -3.08 -6.65 -1.93
C HIS A 94 -1.62 -6.24 -1.82
N GLU A 95 -1.33 -5.30 -0.93
CA GLU A 95 0.02 -4.79 -0.77
C GLU A 95 1.00 -5.84 -0.22
N LEU A 96 0.53 -6.85 0.54
CA LEU A 96 1.38 -7.96 0.97
C LEU A 96 1.75 -8.93 -0.15
N VAL A 97 0.95 -9.02 -1.22
CA VAL A 97 1.36 -9.74 -2.44
C VAL A 97 2.54 -9.00 -3.08
N HIS A 98 2.46 -7.67 -3.23
CA HIS A 98 3.59 -6.88 -3.72
C HIS A 98 4.85 -7.03 -2.87
N VAL A 99 4.69 -7.11 -1.54
CA VAL A 99 5.81 -7.38 -0.62
C VAL A 99 6.42 -8.76 -0.86
N TYR A 100 5.58 -9.78 -1.07
CA TYR A 100 6.06 -11.12 -1.36
C TYR A 100 6.79 -11.17 -2.70
N ASP A 101 6.26 -10.51 -3.73
CA ASP A 101 6.90 -10.41 -5.04
C ASP A 101 8.26 -9.70 -4.95
N ASP A 102 8.37 -8.58 -4.22
CA ASP A 102 9.65 -7.90 -3.95
C ASP A 102 10.67 -8.84 -3.29
N CYS A 103 10.18 -9.71 -2.40
CA CYS A 103 11.01 -10.63 -1.65
C CYS A 103 11.58 -11.76 -2.52
N VAL A 104 10.75 -12.38 -3.37
CA VAL A 104 11.12 -13.59 -4.10
C VAL A 104 11.66 -13.33 -5.50
N VAL A 105 11.28 -12.21 -6.12
CA VAL A 105 11.69 -11.88 -7.49
C VAL A 105 13.04 -11.19 -7.50
N LYS A 106 14.05 -11.90 -7.98
CA LYS A 106 15.36 -11.31 -8.28
C LYS A 106 15.19 -10.39 -9.49
N ASN A 107 15.23 -9.07 -9.28
CA ASN A 107 15.17 -7.97 -10.28
C ASN A 107 13.79 -7.34 -10.56
N ILE A 108 12.89 -7.26 -9.58
CA ILE A 108 11.73 -6.37 -9.74
C ILE A 108 12.19 -4.91 -9.78
N ASP A 109 11.62 -4.12 -10.69
CA ASP A 109 11.89 -2.67 -10.80
C ASP A 109 10.57 -1.94 -10.65
N TRP A 110 10.32 -1.41 -9.46
CA TRP A 110 9.10 -0.69 -9.13
C TRP A 110 8.94 0.65 -9.88
N LYS A 111 9.95 1.08 -10.66
CA LYS A 111 9.85 2.23 -11.56
C LYS A 111 9.51 1.83 -12.99
N ASN A 112 9.53 0.53 -13.31
CA ASN A 112 9.16 0.01 -14.61
C ASN A 112 7.67 -0.35 -14.63
N CYS A 113 6.89 0.36 -15.46
CA CYS A 113 5.45 0.15 -15.57
C CYS A 113 5.08 -1.30 -15.97
N ALA A 114 5.93 -2.00 -16.73
CA ALA A 114 5.68 -3.40 -17.07
C ALA A 114 5.82 -4.32 -15.85
N HIS A 115 6.81 -4.07 -14.98
CA HIS A 115 6.98 -4.86 -13.76
C HIS A 115 5.83 -4.59 -12.78
N GLN A 116 5.42 -3.33 -12.63
CA GLN A 116 4.25 -2.99 -11.80
C GLN A 116 2.96 -3.64 -12.32
N ALA A 117 2.73 -3.63 -13.64
CA ALA A 117 1.55 -4.25 -14.22
C ALA A 117 1.55 -5.80 -14.08
N CYS A 118 2.73 -6.42 -14.02
CA CYS A 118 2.86 -7.86 -13.84
C CYS A 118 2.74 -8.32 -12.37
N SER A 119 2.96 -7.42 -11.40
CA SER A 119 2.77 -7.72 -9.98
C SER A 119 1.39 -7.32 -9.46
N GLU A 120 0.66 -6.49 -10.20
CA GLU A 120 -0.71 -6.11 -9.86
C GLU A 120 -1.67 -7.27 -10.16
N VAL A 121 -2.47 -7.65 -9.16
CA VAL A 121 -3.46 -8.74 -9.23
C VAL A 121 -4.85 -8.30 -8.80
#